data_AF-A0A661R4G7-F1
#
_entry.id   AF-A0A661R4G7-F1
#
_cell.length_a   1.000
_cell.length_b   1.000
_cell.length_c   1.000
_cell.angle_alpha   90.00
_cell.angle_beta   90.00
_cell.angle_gamma   90.00
#
_symmetry.space_group_name_H-M   'P 1'
#
loop_
_entity.id
_entity.type
_entity.pdbx_description
1 polymer ?
#
loop_
_entity_poly.entity_id
_entity_poly.type
_entity_poly.pdbx_seq_one_letter_code
_entity_poly.pdbx_strand_id
1 'polypeptide(L)'
;TFDSIDLSEDALKLDAKIIRFLVAIGIPIAAVLHGYVGFIFGGVKANPTWATPLMPVIFLFSACVSGISAIILAYIIIRKFTARPIDHNCIITMIKTLTGFFILAFSFEMLEVFSHSYLKTGYHHMVEGLLNGVLANSFWFWQVKMGSVLPLLILGFMGIFKMRSYLYNFLAAGVSAILLIQVLIMRWNVVIGGQLMSKSARGYTEFHPLWFDKEGIIAVIIVMAIPFAILFVLGKIFPFWAEDKEG
;
A
#
# COMPACT_ATOMS: atom_id res chain seq x y z
N THR A 1 -22.34 -8.90 -21.93
CA THR A 1 -21.53 -8.29 -20.84
C THR A 1 -22.33 -8.04 -19.58
N PHE A 2 -23.64 -7.74 -19.69
CA PHE A 2 -24.64 -8.06 -18.67
C PHE A 2 -25.34 -9.35 -19.13
N ASP A 3 -25.26 -10.42 -18.35
CA ASP A 3 -26.03 -11.68 -18.56
C ASP A 3 -25.86 -12.39 -19.92
N SER A 4 -24.69 -12.24 -20.57
CA SER A 4 -24.38 -12.99 -21.79
C SER A 4 -23.73 -14.31 -21.43
N ILE A 5 -24.52 -15.39 -21.41
CA ILE A 5 -24.09 -16.79 -21.21
C ILE A 5 -23.53 -17.45 -22.48
N ASP A 6 -23.20 -16.66 -23.51
CA ASP A 6 -22.58 -17.16 -24.73
C ASP A 6 -21.14 -17.62 -24.45
N LEU A 7 -20.97 -18.94 -24.31
CA LEU A 7 -19.71 -19.62 -24.10
C LEU A 7 -19.11 -20.17 -25.41
N SER A 8 -19.51 -19.63 -26.56
CA SER A 8 -18.92 -20.02 -27.86
C SER A 8 -17.42 -19.72 -27.89
N GLU A 9 -16.66 -20.53 -28.63
CA GLU A 9 -15.21 -20.35 -28.74
C GLU A 9 -14.81 -18.97 -29.27
N ASP A 10 -15.62 -18.41 -30.18
CA ASP A 10 -15.36 -17.11 -30.77
C ASP A 10 -15.62 -15.97 -29.78
N ALA A 11 -16.64 -16.09 -28.92
CA ALA A 11 -16.87 -15.16 -27.81
C ALA A 11 -15.71 -15.18 -26.80
N LEU A 12 -15.24 -16.37 -26.40
CA LEU A 12 -14.10 -16.50 -25.48
C LEU A 12 -12.79 -15.93 -26.07
N LYS A 13 -12.54 -16.13 -27.36
CA LYS A 13 -11.38 -15.54 -28.08
C LYS A 13 -11.48 -14.02 -28.12
N LEU A 14 -12.68 -13.48 -28.36
CA LEU A 14 -12.93 -12.04 -28.35
C LEU A 14 -12.71 -11.45 -26.95
N ASP A 15 -13.28 -12.08 -25.92
CA ASP A 15 -13.12 -11.65 -24.52
C ASP A 15 -11.65 -11.67 -24.10
N ALA A 16 -10.90 -12.73 -24.42
CA ALA A 16 -9.47 -12.80 -24.13
C ALA A 16 -8.68 -11.67 -24.82
N LYS A 17 -9.04 -11.31 -26.06
CA LYS A 17 -8.42 -10.21 -26.79
C LYS A 17 -8.74 -8.86 -26.16
N ILE A 18 -10.00 -8.64 -25.77
CA ILE A 18 -10.44 -7.43 -25.07
C ILE A 18 -9.73 -7.30 -23.73
N ILE A 19 -9.71 -8.36 -22.91
CA ILE A 19 -9.02 -8.37 -21.62
C ILE A 19 -7.55 -8.07 -21.80
N ARG A 20 -6.86 -8.71 -22.75
CA ARG A 20 -5.43 -8.44 -23.02
C ARG A 20 -5.19 -6.98 -23.42
N PHE A 21 -6.07 -6.39 -24.24
CA PHE A 21 -5.97 -4.99 -24.64
C PHE A 21 -6.19 -4.04 -23.46
N LEU A 22 -7.23 -4.28 -22.66
CA LEU A 22 -7.53 -3.49 -21.46
C LEU A 22 -6.40 -3.57 -20.43
N VAL A 23 -5.82 -4.76 -20.21
CA VAL A 23 -4.67 -4.94 -19.31
C VAL A 23 -3.43 -4.21 -19.84
N ALA A 24 -3.17 -4.28 -21.15
CA ALA A 24 -2.02 -3.62 -21.78
C ALA A 24 -2.07 -2.09 -21.63
N ILE A 25 -3.26 -1.49 -21.60
CA ILE A 25 -3.45 -0.05 -21.38
C ILE A 25 -3.56 0.29 -19.89
N GLY A 26 -4.26 -0.55 -19.12
CA GLY A 26 -4.55 -0.31 -17.72
C GLY A 26 -3.31 -0.31 -16.84
N ILE A 27 -2.34 -1.21 -17.08
CA ILE A 27 -1.11 -1.27 -16.29
C ILE A 27 -0.28 0.03 -16.42
N PRO A 28 0.04 0.52 -17.64
CA PRO A 28 0.71 1.81 -17.81
C PRO A 28 -0.04 2.99 -17.18
N ILE A 29 -1.36 3.06 -17.36
CA ILE A 29 -2.17 4.14 -16.78
C ILE A 29 -2.09 4.11 -15.25
N ALA A 30 -2.24 2.93 -14.63
CA ALA A 30 -2.14 2.78 -13.19
C ALA A 30 -0.76 3.18 -12.67
N ALA A 31 0.31 2.81 -13.38
CA ALA A 31 1.67 3.19 -13.03
C ALA A 31 1.89 4.71 -13.13
N VAL A 32 1.40 5.35 -14.20
CA VAL A 32 1.48 6.81 -14.38
C VAL A 32 0.67 7.54 -13.31
N LEU A 33 -0.54 7.08 -12.99
CA LEU A 33 -1.40 7.71 -11.99
C LEU A 33 -0.75 7.71 -10.60
N HIS A 34 -0.16 6.58 -10.19
CA HIS A 34 0.53 6.50 -8.90
C HIS A 34 1.87 7.26 -8.91
N GLY A 35 2.62 7.17 -10.01
CA GLY A 35 3.85 7.93 -10.21
C GLY A 35 3.61 9.44 -10.20
N TYR A 36 2.48 9.91 -10.74
CA TYR A 36 2.08 11.32 -10.75
C TYR A 36 1.93 11.89 -9.35
N VAL A 37 1.31 11.16 -8.42
CA VAL A 37 1.20 11.61 -7.02
C VAL A 37 2.59 11.79 -6.40
N GLY A 38 3.49 10.82 -6.60
CA GLY A 38 4.87 10.95 -6.15
C GLY A 38 5.63 12.08 -6.86
N PHE A 39 5.30 12.38 -8.12
CA PHE A 39 5.87 13.49 -8.88
C PHE A 39 5.40 14.85 -8.35
N ILE A 40 4.14 14.98 -7.91
CA ILE A 40 3.67 16.21 -7.25
C ILE A 40 4.51 16.47 -6.00
N PHE A 41 4.70 15.48 -5.13
CA PHE A 41 5.52 15.63 -3.93
C PHE A 41 6.99 15.91 -4.27
N GLY A 42 7.57 15.17 -5.21
CA GLY A 42 8.97 15.37 -5.66
C GLY A 42 9.22 16.69 -6.38
N GLY A 43 8.19 17.24 -7.03
CA GLY A 43 8.25 18.51 -7.77
C GLY A 43 8.23 19.74 -6.87
N VAL A 44 7.77 19.62 -5.62
CA VAL A 44 7.79 20.70 -4.62
C VAL A 44 9.21 20.83 -4.05
N LYS A 45 10.11 21.42 -4.84
CA LYS A 45 11.50 21.71 -4.47
C LYS A 45 11.65 22.58 -3.20
N ALA A 46 10.57 23.23 -2.78
CA ALA A 46 10.49 23.99 -1.54
C ALA A 46 10.53 23.10 -0.28
N ASN A 47 10.29 21.79 -0.41
CA ASN A 47 10.32 20.85 0.70
C ASN A 47 11.45 19.81 0.55
N PRO A 48 12.55 19.93 1.30
CA PRO A 48 13.71 19.04 1.15
C PRO A 48 13.44 17.60 1.60
N THR A 49 12.37 17.32 2.37
CA THR A 49 11.99 15.92 2.70
C THR A 49 11.29 15.19 1.57
N TRP A 50 10.77 15.91 0.56
CA TRP A 50 10.00 15.33 -0.55
C TRP A 50 10.75 15.37 -1.87
N ALA A 51 11.68 16.30 -2.03
CA ALA A 51 12.35 16.62 -3.29
C ALA A 51 13.43 15.60 -3.66
N THR A 52 13.03 14.34 -3.86
CA THR A 52 13.92 13.25 -4.24
C THR A 52 13.45 12.54 -5.52
N PRO A 53 14.38 12.08 -6.37
CA PRO A 53 14.03 11.42 -7.63
C PRO A 53 13.41 10.03 -7.40
N LEU A 54 13.57 9.44 -6.21
CA LEU A 54 13.03 8.12 -5.87
C LEU A 54 11.57 8.16 -5.40
N MET A 55 11.04 9.35 -5.07
CA MET A 55 9.68 9.50 -4.53
C MET A 55 8.59 8.85 -5.42
N PRO A 56 8.55 9.07 -6.75
CA PRO A 56 7.57 8.42 -7.63
C PRO A 56 7.63 6.89 -7.59
N VAL A 57 8.84 6.33 -7.48
CA VAL A 57 9.09 4.89 -7.45
C VAL A 57 8.63 4.29 -6.13
N ILE A 58 8.95 4.93 -5.01
CA ILE A 58 8.53 4.51 -3.66
C ILE A 58 7.00 4.54 -3.53
N PHE A 59 6.34 5.59 -4.03
CA PHE A 59 4.88 5.68 -4.04
C PHE A 59 4.22 4.60 -4.91
N LEU A 60 4.80 4.27 -6.05
CA LEU A 60 4.30 3.22 -6.93
C LEU A 60 4.38 1.84 -6.26
N PHE A 61 5.54 1.46 -5.74
CA PHE A 61 5.71 0.15 -5.12
C PHE A 61 4.94 0.00 -3.81
N SER A 62 4.86 1.06 -2.99
CA SER A 62 4.02 1.05 -1.77
C SER A 62 2.53 0.96 -2.09
N ALA A 63 2.07 1.51 -3.22
CA ALA A 63 0.70 1.30 -3.70
C ALA A 63 0.44 -0.17 -4.08
N CYS A 64 1.38 -0.83 -4.77
CA CYS A 64 1.28 -2.26 -5.07
C CYS A 64 1.23 -3.11 -3.80
N VAL A 65 2.12 -2.85 -2.83
CA VAL A 65 2.17 -3.57 -1.54
C VAL A 65 0.85 -3.43 -0.79
N SER A 66 0.39 -2.19 -0.58
CA SER A 66 -0.89 -1.94 0.12
C SER A 66 -2.09 -2.53 -0.62
N GLY A 67 -2.14 -2.45 -1.96
CA GLY A 67 -3.20 -3.05 -2.76
C GLY A 67 -3.28 -4.56 -2.59
N ILE A 68 -2.16 -5.27 -2.72
CA ILE A 68 -2.12 -6.73 -2.54
C ILE A 68 -2.45 -7.12 -1.10
N SER A 69 -1.91 -6.40 -0.11
CA SER A 69 -2.24 -6.63 1.31
C SER A 69 -3.74 -6.43 1.61
N ALA A 70 -4.36 -5.39 1.05
CA ALA A 70 -5.79 -5.15 1.17
C ALA A 70 -6.61 -6.29 0.56
N ILE A 71 -6.22 -6.80 -0.62
CA ILE A 71 -6.90 -7.91 -1.28
C ILE A 71 -6.79 -9.20 -0.44
N ILE A 72 -5.61 -9.51 0.10
CA ILE A 72 -5.41 -10.70 0.96
C ILE A 72 -6.31 -10.62 2.20
N LEU A 73 -6.32 -9.46 2.87
CA LEU A 73 -7.17 -9.26 4.05
C LEU A 73 -8.65 -9.35 3.70
N ALA A 74 -9.10 -8.66 2.66
CA ALA A 74 -10.48 -8.69 2.20
C ALA A 74 -10.90 -10.12 1.86
N TYR A 75 -10.06 -10.87 1.13
CA TYR A 75 -10.32 -12.27 0.78
C TYR A 75 -10.51 -13.14 2.03
N ILE A 76 -9.58 -13.07 3.00
CA ILE A 76 -9.67 -13.87 4.23
C ILE A 76 -10.89 -13.48 5.06
N ILE A 77 -11.15 -12.18 5.21
CA ILE A 77 -12.29 -11.65 5.98
C ILE A 77 -13.61 -12.11 5.35
N ILE A 78 -13.78 -11.92 4.04
CA ILE A 78 -15.04 -12.27 3.38
C ILE A 78 -15.25 -13.79 3.41
N ARG A 79 -14.23 -14.61 3.14
CA ARG A 79 -14.38 -16.08 3.22
C ARG A 79 -14.74 -16.55 4.64
N LYS A 80 -14.21 -15.90 5.67
CA LYS A 80 -14.56 -16.17 7.07
C LYS A 80 -16.00 -15.78 7.40
N PHE A 81 -16.48 -14.62 6.93
CA PHE A 81 -17.86 -14.18 7.13
C PHE A 81 -18.88 -15.01 6.34
N THR A 82 -18.52 -15.47 5.13
CA THR A 82 -19.38 -16.31 4.29
C THR A 82 -19.25 -17.81 4.64
N ALA A 83 -18.47 -18.18 5.66
CA ALA A 83 -18.21 -19.57 6.07
C ALA A 83 -17.73 -20.49 4.91
N ARG A 84 -17.03 -19.93 3.92
CA ARG A 84 -16.50 -20.69 2.78
C ARG A 84 -15.06 -21.14 3.06
N PRO A 85 -14.63 -22.31 2.56
CA PRO A 85 -13.26 -22.80 2.75
C PRO A 85 -12.27 -21.78 2.18
N ILE A 86 -11.13 -21.53 2.81
CA ILE A 86 -10.11 -20.62 2.27
C ILE A 86 -9.19 -21.42 1.33
N ASP A 87 -9.03 -20.98 0.08
CA ASP A 87 -8.06 -21.60 -0.83
C ASP A 87 -6.64 -21.20 -0.43
N HIS A 88 -5.93 -22.17 0.14
CA HIS A 88 -4.57 -21.99 0.62
C HIS A 88 -3.57 -21.71 -0.51
N ASN A 89 -3.75 -22.32 -1.69
CA ASN A 89 -2.84 -22.12 -2.83
C ASN A 89 -2.98 -20.70 -3.39
N CYS A 90 -4.20 -20.16 -3.38
CA CYS A 90 -4.47 -18.77 -3.72
C CYS A 90 -3.71 -17.81 -2.78
N ILE A 91 -3.80 -18.01 -1.46
CA ILE A 91 -3.08 -17.17 -0.48
C ILE A 91 -1.57 -17.27 -0.63
N ILE A 92 -1.01 -18.48 -0.85
CA ILE A 92 0.42 -18.64 -1.09
C ILE A 92 0.87 -17.81 -2.29
N THR A 93 0.09 -17.82 -3.38
CA THR A 93 0.42 -17.06 -4.59
C THR A 93 0.39 -15.57 -4.33
N MET A 94 -0.66 -15.07 -3.67
CA MET A 94 -0.77 -13.66 -3.29
C MET A 94 0.37 -13.21 -2.37
N ILE A 95 0.74 -14.02 -1.38
CA ILE A 95 1.86 -13.73 -0.47
C ILE A 95 3.20 -13.73 -1.20
N LYS A 96 3.45 -14.67 -2.13
CA LYS A 96 4.68 -14.65 -2.93
C LYS A 96 4.80 -13.37 -3.78
N THR A 97 3.70 -12.96 -4.41
CA THR A 97 3.65 -11.70 -5.17
C THR A 97 3.85 -10.49 -4.26
N LEU A 98 3.20 -10.47 -3.08
CA LEU A 98 3.39 -9.43 -2.07
C LEU A 98 4.85 -9.33 -1.63
N THR A 99 5.49 -10.44 -1.30
CA THR A 99 6.89 -10.49 -0.87
C THR A 99 7.82 -9.90 -1.94
N GLY A 100 7.62 -10.24 -3.22
CA GLY A 100 8.41 -9.69 -4.32
C GLY A 100 8.31 -8.16 -4.41
N PHE A 101 7.08 -7.62 -4.41
CA PHE A 101 6.87 -6.17 -4.45
C PHE A 101 7.35 -5.47 -3.18
N PHE A 102 7.20 -6.11 -2.03
CA PHE A 102 7.62 -5.55 -0.74
C PHE A 102 9.14 -5.48 -0.61
N ILE A 103 9.88 -6.49 -1.08
CA ILE A 103 11.35 -6.44 -1.12
C ILE A 103 11.79 -5.26 -1.98
N LEU A 104 11.20 -5.07 -3.17
CA LEU A 104 11.51 -3.92 -4.03
C LEU A 104 11.19 -2.59 -3.33
N ALA A 105 10.01 -2.46 -2.74
CA ALA A 105 9.60 -1.26 -2.01
C ALA A 105 10.59 -0.92 -0.88
N PHE A 106 10.94 -1.92 -0.06
CA PHE A 106 11.89 -1.78 1.03
C PHE A 106 13.29 -1.42 0.53
N SER A 107 13.76 -2.03 -0.57
CA SER A 107 15.06 -1.68 -1.16
C SER A 107 15.11 -0.23 -1.63
N PHE A 108 14.06 0.27 -2.30
CA PHE A 108 14.02 1.68 -2.72
C PHE A 108 13.90 2.64 -1.54
N GLU A 109 13.16 2.28 -0.49
CA GLU A 109 13.06 3.06 0.73
C GLU A 109 14.41 3.15 1.46
N MET A 110 15.15 2.03 1.57
CA MET A 110 16.49 2.04 2.16
C MET A 110 17.50 2.80 1.30
N LEU A 111 17.40 2.68 -0.03
CA LEU A 111 18.23 3.43 -0.96
C LEU A 111 17.99 4.94 -0.82
N GLU A 112 16.76 5.36 -0.57
CA GLU A 112 16.41 6.75 -0.31
C GLU A 112 17.05 7.28 0.98
N VAL A 113 16.94 6.53 2.08
CA VAL A 113 17.60 6.88 3.36
C VAL A 113 19.12 6.98 3.18
N PHE A 114 19.71 6.03 2.44
CA PHE A 114 21.14 6.02 2.15
C PHE A 114 21.55 7.20 1.26
N SER A 115 20.80 7.46 0.19
CA SER A 115 21.02 8.58 -0.74
C SER A 115 20.98 9.92 0.00
N HIS A 116 19.99 10.09 0.89
CA HIS A 116 19.86 11.29 1.70
C HIS A 116 21.07 11.48 2.64
N SER A 117 21.50 10.41 3.32
CA SER A 117 22.67 10.43 4.19
C SER A 117 23.98 10.69 3.44
N TYR A 118 24.09 10.22 2.19
CA TYR A 118 25.27 10.37 1.35
C TYR A 118 25.39 11.78 0.74
N LEU A 119 24.30 12.31 0.16
CA LEU A 119 24.30 13.58 -0.55
C LEU A 119 24.54 14.79 0.36
N LYS A 120 24.24 14.68 1.67
CA LYS A 120 24.45 15.74 2.69
C LYS A 120 24.14 17.16 2.17
N THR A 121 22.99 17.31 1.50
CA THR A 121 22.59 18.60 0.93
C THR A 121 22.47 19.66 2.03
N GLY A 122 22.43 20.96 1.67
CA GLY A 122 22.38 22.05 2.65
C GLY A 122 21.23 21.98 3.68
N TYR A 123 20.22 21.15 3.44
CA TYR A 123 19.07 20.91 4.34
C TYR A 123 19.20 19.64 5.20
N HIS A 124 20.31 18.89 5.08
CA HIS A 124 20.53 17.62 5.78
C HIS A 124 20.37 17.73 7.30
N HIS A 125 20.88 18.80 7.92
CA HIS A 125 20.76 19.00 9.36
C HIS A 125 19.31 19.20 9.83
N MET A 126 18.44 19.77 8.99
CA MET A 126 17.01 19.89 9.30
C MET A 126 16.28 18.56 9.12
N VAL A 127 16.58 17.81 8.06
CA VAL A 127 15.92 16.51 7.84
C VAL A 127 16.37 15.50 8.89
N GLU A 128 17.66 15.46 9.22
CA GLU A 128 18.21 14.62 10.28
C GLU A 128 17.65 15.00 11.66
N GLY A 129 17.53 16.30 11.95
CA GLY A 129 16.92 16.79 13.18
C GLY A 129 15.42 16.47 13.28
N LEU A 130 14.71 16.41 12.15
CA LEU A 130 13.32 15.98 12.09
C LEU A 130 13.18 14.47 12.33
N LEU A 131 13.98 13.67 11.62
CA LEU A 131 13.97 12.21 11.69
C LEU A 131 14.46 11.67 13.03
N ASN A 132 15.43 12.34 13.67
CA ASN A 132 15.98 11.92 14.96
C ASN A 132 15.40 12.70 16.16
N GLY A 133 14.58 13.71 15.90
CA GLY A 133 13.85 14.48 16.91
C GLY A 133 12.37 14.11 16.93
N VAL A 134 11.53 15.02 16.43
CA VAL A 134 10.06 14.95 16.54
C VAL A 134 9.47 13.68 15.91
N LEU A 135 10.06 13.18 14.81
CA LEU A 135 9.55 12.00 14.10
C LEU A 135 10.28 10.70 14.47
N ALA A 136 11.25 10.71 15.38
CA ALA A 136 12.10 9.54 15.64
C ALA A 136 11.31 8.28 16.01
N ASN A 137 10.31 8.42 16.87
CA ASN A 137 9.48 7.29 17.25
C ASN A 137 8.62 6.78 16.07
N SER A 138 8.00 7.69 15.30
CA SER A 138 7.15 7.32 14.17
C SER A 138 7.94 6.70 13.02
N PHE A 139 9.13 7.22 12.73
CA PHE A 139 9.96 6.76 11.63
C PHE A 139 10.75 5.51 12.01
N TRP A 140 11.60 5.55 13.04
CA TRP A 140 12.49 4.43 13.34
C TRP A 140 11.78 3.24 13.96
N PHE A 141 10.88 3.48 14.93
CA PHE A 141 10.21 2.38 15.62
C PHE A 141 9.01 1.87 14.81
N TRP A 142 8.06 2.75 14.47
CA TRP A 142 6.83 2.31 13.82
C TRP A 142 6.98 1.99 12.34
N GLN A 143 7.61 2.86 11.54
CA GLN A 143 7.76 2.61 10.10
C GLN A 143 8.86 1.58 9.82
N VAL A 144 10.10 1.82 10.26
CA VAL A 144 11.24 0.97 9.89
C VAL A 144 11.21 -0.38 10.62
N LYS A 145 11.19 -0.41 11.96
CA LYS A 145 11.26 -1.68 12.70
C LYS A 145 9.96 -2.48 12.62
N MET A 146 8.86 -1.90 13.06
CA MET A 146 7.57 -2.60 13.16
C MET A 146 6.90 -2.77 11.79
N GLY A 147 6.99 -1.75 10.93
CA GLY A 147 6.32 -1.74 9.64
C GLY A 147 7.11 -2.44 8.53
N SER A 148 8.44 -2.32 8.52
CA SER A 148 9.24 -2.83 7.41
C SER A 148 10.02 -4.10 7.77
N VAL A 149 10.85 -4.05 8.81
CA VAL A 149 11.73 -5.17 9.18
C VAL A 149 10.92 -6.38 9.67
N LEU A 150 9.94 -6.17 10.55
CA LEU A 150 9.14 -7.26 11.11
C LEU A 150 8.36 -8.02 10.01
N PRO A 151 7.60 -7.37 9.10
CA PRO A 151 6.97 -8.05 7.97
C PRO A 151 7.96 -8.77 7.06
N LEU A 152 9.15 -8.19 6.81
CA LEU A 152 10.18 -8.84 5.99
C LEU A 152 10.64 -10.16 6.61
N LEU A 153 10.86 -10.18 7.93
CA LEU A 153 11.24 -11.40 8.66
C LEU A 153 10.11 -12.43 8.66
N ILE A 154 8.86 -12.01 8.86
CA ILE A 154 7.71 -12.93 8.85
C ILE A 154 7.50 -13.51 7.44
N LEU A 155 7.55 -12.68 6.39
CA LEU A 155 7.43 -13.14 5.00
C LEU A 155 8.58 -14.07 4.61
N GLY A 156 9.81 -13.76 5.04
CA GLY A 156 10.97 -14.64 4.86
C GLY A 156 10.78 -15.98 5.56
N PHE A 157 10.31 -15.98 6.81
CA PHE A 157 10.00 -17.19 7.57
C PHE A 157 8.92 -18.03 6.88
N MET A 158 7.83 -17.40 6.44
CA MET A 158 6.75 -18.06 5.68
C MET A 158 7.21 -18.63 4.33
N GLY A 159 8.25 -18.06 3.71
CA GLY A 159 8.82 -18.53 2.45
C GLY A 159 9.77 -19.72 2.60
N ILE A 160 10.47 -19.82 3.73
CA ILE A 160 11.49 -20.85 3.97
C ILE A 160 10.87 -22.09 4.66
N PHE A 161 9.99 -21.87 5.64
CA PHE A 161 9.45 -22.95 6.45
C PHE A 161 8.10 -23.43 5.92
N LYS A 162 7.90 -24.75 5.83
CA LYS A 162 6.59 -25.34 5.55
C LYS A 162 5.72 -25.24 6.81
N MET A 163 4.54 -24.67 6.68
CA MET A 163 3.62 -24.42 7.80
C MET A 163 2.25 -25.06 7.53
N ARG A 164 1.49 -25.34 8.60
CA ARG A 164 0.09 -25.76 8.47
C ARG A 164 -0.75 -24.63 7.87
N SER A 165 -1.72 -24.96 7.02
CA SER A 165 -2.51 -23.97 6.28
C SER A 165 -3.23 -22.96 7.17
N TYR A 166 -3.75 -23.38 8.33
CA TYR A 166 -4.37 -22.47 9.29
C TYR A 166 -3.41 -21.39 9.79
N LEU A 167 -2.21 -21.79 10.21
CA LEU A 167 -1.20 -20.86 10.73
C LEU A 167 -0.68 -19.94 9.63
N TYR A 168 -0.49 -20.46 8.42
CA TYR A 168 -0.08 -19.66 7.27
C TYR A 168 -1.11 -18.58 6.92
N ASN A 169 -2.40 -18.93 6.88
CA ASN A 169 -3.46 -17.98 6.58
C ASN A 169 -3.58 -16.91 7.68
N PHE A 170 -3.39 -17.28 8.95
CA PHE A 170 -3.36 -16.33 10.06
C PHE A 170 -2.18 -15.35 9.94
N LEU A 171 -0.97 -15.85 9.68
CA LEU A 171 0.21 -15.00 9.47
C LEU A 171 0.07 -14.11 8.23
N ALA A 172 -0.49 -14.63 7.14
CA ALA A 172 -0.78 -13.86 5.93
C ALA A 172 -1.69 -12.67 6.21
N ALA A 173 -2.76 -12.86 7.01
CA ALA A 173 -3.63 -11.79 7.45
C ALA A 173 -2.89 -10.79 8.36
N GLY A 174 -2.13 -11.29 9.34
CA GLY A 174 -1.38 -10.45 10.28
C GLY A 174 -0.35 -9.56 9.56
N VAL A 175 0.46 -10.13 8.67
CA VAL A 175 1.44 -9.39 7.88
C VAL A 175 0.76 -8.36 6.97
N SER A 176 -0.33 -8.75 6.30
CA SER A 176 -1.06 -7.83 5.43
C SER A 176 -1.62 -6.64 6.21
N ALA A 177 -2.11 -6.85 7.44
CA ALA A 177 -2.57 -5.77 8.31
C ALA A 177 -1.43 -4.85 8.74
N ILE A 178 -0.30 -5.41 9.14
CA ILE A 178 0.89 -4.64 9.52
C ILE A 178 1.38 -3.80 8.33
N LEU A 179 1.41 -4.36 7.11
CA LEU A 179 1.84 -3.64 5.91
C LEU A 179 0.88 -2.50 5.52
N LEU A 180 -0.43 -2.68 5.68
CA LEU A 180 -1.38 -1.57 5.49
C LEU A 180 -1.13 -0.43 6.48
N ILE A 181 -0.89 -0.76 7.76
CA ILE A 181 -0.54 0.22 8.78
C ILE A 181 0.80 0.88 8.46
N GLN A 182 1.80 0.09 8.02
CA GLN A 182 3.10 0.62 7.61
C GLN A 182 2.97 1.65 6.50
N VAL A 183 2.21 1.35 5.43
CA VAL A 183 2.03 2.29 4.31
C VAL A 183 1.30 3.55 4.77
N LEU A 184 0.34 3.43 5.70
CA LEU A 184 -0.33 4.59 6.29
C LEU A 184 0.65 5.47 7.08
N ILE A 185 1.49 4.86 7.93
CA ILE A 185 2.49 5.57 8.73
C ILE A 185 3.56 6.19 7.82
N MET A 186 3.99 5.50 6.78
CA MET A 186 4.92 6.04 5.78
C MET A 186 4.33 7.27 5.09
N ARG A 187 3.07 7.22 4.67
CA ARG A 187 2.37 8.39 4.09
C ARG A 187 2.24 9.53 5.10
N TRP A 188 1.94 9.22 6.36
CA TRP A 188 1.90 10.21 7.44
C TRP A 188 3.25 10.88 7.65
N ASN A 189 4.33 10.10 7.77
CA ASN A 189 5.68 10.61 8.00
C ASN A 189 6.17 11.46 6.83
N VAL A 190 5.84 11.07 5.60
CA VAL A 190 6.12 11.90 4.42
C VAL A 190 5.36 13.22 4.52
N VAL A 191 4.03 13.20 4.62
CA VAL A 191 3.21 14.42 4.55
C VAL A 191 3.44 15.33 5.77
N ILE A 192 3.31 14.80 6.98
CA ILE A 192 3.48 15.58 8.20
C ILE A 192 4.94 15.99 8.38
N GLY A 193 5.90 15.10 8.10
CA GLY A 193 7.32 15.44 8.18
C GLY A 193 7.66 16.67 7.32
N GLY A 194 7.12 16.73 6.11
CA GLY A 194 7.29 17.91 5.26
C GLY A 194 6.53 19.15 5.75
N GLN A 195 5.36 19.00 6.39
CA GLN A 195 4.60 20.14 6.94
C GLN A 195 5.23 20.73 8.21
N LEU A 196 5.92 19.91 9.01
CA LEU A 196 6.60 20.36 10.23
C LEU A 196 7.84 21.21 9.94
N MET A 197 8.36 21.20 8.71
CA MET A 197 9.47 22.05 8.31
C MET A 197 9.01 23.49 8.05
N SER A 198 9.54 24.45 8.81
CA SER A 198 9.27 25.86 8.57
C SER A 198 9.85 26.31 7.22
N LYS A 199 9.03 27.01 6.42
CA LYS A 199 9.44 27.58 5.12
C LYS A 199 10.58 28.59 5.21
N SER A 200 10.84 29.15 6.40
CA SER A 200 11.97 30.05 6.65
C SER A 200 13.22 29.32 7.16
N ALA A 201 13.21 27.98 7.23
CA ALA A 201 14.30 27.14 7.72
C ALA A 201 14.75 27.46 9.17
N ARG A 202 13.90 28.12 9.98
CA ARG A 202 14.24 28.61 11.33
C ARG A 202 13.80 27.68 12.47
N GLY A 203 13.20 26.52 12.18
CA GLY A 203 12.72 25.57 13.19
C GLY A 203 11.59 24.67 12.70
N TYR A 204 10.98 23.93 13.63
CA TYR A 204 9.85 23.04 13.36
C TYR A 204 8.54 23.67 13.85
N THR A 205 7.48 23.54 13.06
CA THR A 205 6.11 23.90 13.48
C THR A 205 5.45 22.68 14.13
N GLU A 206 4.48 22.87 15.02
CA GLU A 206 3.67 21.77 15.52
C GLU A 206 2.40 21.62 14.69
N PHE A 207 2.07 20.37 14.32
CA PHE A 207 0.81 20.04 13.68
C PHE A 207 -0.15 19.43 14.70
N HIS A 208 -1.26 20.12 14.97
CA HIS A 208 -2.32 19.66 15.86
C HIS A 208 -3.56 19.32 15.03
N PRO A 209 -3.89 18.03 14.84
CA PRO A 209 -5.09 17.64 14.09
C PRO A 209 -6.34 18.04 14.87
N LEU A 210 -7.15 18.93 14.29
CA LEU A 210 -8.45 19.33 14.83
C LEU A 210 -9.50 18.24 14.52
N TRP A 211 -10.44 18.02 15.44
CA TRP A 211 -11.45 16.96 15.28
C TRP A 211 -12.52 17.30 14.24
N PHE A 212 -12.99 18.56 14.21
CA PHE A 212 -14.15 19.02 13.43
C PHE A 212 -13.81 19.97 12.28
N ASP A 213 -12.53 20.13 11.96
CA ASP A 213 -12.12 20.99 10.85
C ASP A 213 -12.35 20.31 9.48
N LYS A 214 -12.31 21.09 8.39
CA LYS A 214 -12.47 20.57 7.01
C LYS A 214 -11.41 19.52 6.64
N GLU A 215 -10.22 19.64 7.22
CA GLU A 215 -9.11 18.69 7.12
C GLU A 215 -8.94 17.88 8.42
N GLY A 216 -9.98 17.85 9.26
CA GLY A 216 -9.96 17.22 10.56
C GLY A 216 -10.09 15.70 10.53
N ILE A 217 -9.92 15.08 11.70
CA ILE A 217 -9.90 13.62 11.86
C ILE A 217 -11.18 12.96 11.33
N ILE A 218 -12.35 13.58 11.57
CA ILE A 218 -13.64 13.03 11.13
C ILE A 218 -13.73 13.01 9.60
N ALA A 219 -13.28 14.07 8.93
CA ALA A 219 -13.27 14.13 7.47
C ALA A 219 -12.39 13.02 6.88
N VAL A 220 -11.22 12.78 7.46
CA VAL A 220 -10.33 11.67 7.06
C VAL A 220 -10.99 10.31 7.23
N ILE A 221 -11.65 10.05 8.37
CA ILE A 221 -12.36 8.79 8.62
C ILE A 221 -13.46 8.56 7.58
N ILE A 222 -14.25 9.59 7.27
CA ILE A 222 -15.31 9.50 6.26
C ILE A 222 -14.70 9.14 4.90
N VAL A 223 -13.65 9.85 4.47
CA VAL A 223 -12.98 9.58 3.19
C VAL A 223 -12.39 8.17 3.14
N MET A 224 -11.79 7.69 4.22
CA MET A 224 -11.27 6.32 4.31
C MET A 224 -12.36 5.25 4.31
N ALA A 225 -13.58 5.58 4.74
CA ALA A 225 -14.72 4.66 4.75
C ALA A 225 -15.41 4.54 3.37
N ILE A 226 -15.32 5.56 2.50
CA ILE A 226 -15.98 5.59 1.19
C ILE A 226 -15.66 4.34 0.33
N PRO A 227 -14.40 3.91 0.14
CA PRO A 227 -14.09 2.73 -0.67
C PRO A 227 -14.76 1.45 -0.15
N PHE A 228 -14.87 1.29 1.16
CA PHE A 228 -15.54 0.14 1.77
C PHE A 228 -17.06 0.19 1.59
N ALA A 229 -17.65 1.38 1.70
CA ALA A 229 -19.07 1.58 1.40
C ALA A 229 -19.39 1.28 -0.08
N ILE A 230 -18.54 1.75 -1.01
CA ILE A 230 -18.65 1.44 -2.44
C ILE A 230 -18.53 -0.08 -2.65
N LEU A 231 -17.53 -0.72 -2.05
CA LEU A 231 -17.34 -2.17 -2.16
C LEU A 231 -18.56 -2.93 -1.63
N PHE A 232 -19.16 -2.49 -0.52
CA PHE A 232 -20.37 -3.10 0.03
C PHE A 232 -21.57 -2.97 -0.92
N VAL A 233 -21.79 -1.79 -1.50
CA VAL A 233 -22.87 -1.57 -2.48
C VAL A 233 -22.63 -2.39 -3.74
N LEU A 234 -21.41 -2.39 -4.27
CA LEU A 234 -21.05 -3.18 -5.45
C LEU A 234 -21.20 -4.68 -5.18
N GLY A 235 -20.84 -5.16 -4.00
CA GLY A 235 -21.03 -6.56 -3.61
C GLY A 235 -22.48 -7.02 -3.53
N LYS A 236 -23.41 -6.07 -3.36
CA LYS A 236 -24.85 -6.36 -3.40
C LYS A 236 -25.39 -6.41 -4.83
N ILE A 237 -24.78 -5.68 -5.76
CA ILE A 237 -25.19 -5.60 -7.17
C ILE A 237 -24.51 -6.69 -8.01
N PHE A 238 -23.24 -6.97 -7.75
CA PHE A 238 -22.41 -7.94 -8.45
C PHE A 238 -21.92 -9.01 -7.47
N PRO A 239 -22.41 -10.26 -7.55
CA PRO A 239 -21.92 -11.32 -6.69
C PRO A 239 -20.43 -11.54 -6.95
N PHE A 240 -19.59 -11.29 -5.93
CA PHE A 240 -18.14 -11.41 -6.00
C PHE A 240 -17.65 -12.84 -6.31
N TRP A 241 -18.49 -13.83 -6.06
CA TRP A 241 -18.26 -15.22 -6.43
C TRP A 241 -19.38 -15.62 -7.38
N ALA A 242 -19.00 -16.05 -8.60
CA ALA A 242 -19.88 -16.92 -9.36
C ALA A 242 -20.24 -18.09 -8.42
N GLU A 243 -21.51 -18.45 -8.33
CA GLU A 243 -21.96 -19.57 -7.52
C GLU A 243 -20.99 -20.74 -7.72
N ASP A 244 -20.23 -21.06 -6.67
CA ASP A 244 -19.40 -22.25 -6.66
C ASP A 244 -20.40 -23.38 -6.92
N LYS A 245 -20.31 -24.05 -8.08
CA LYS A 245 -21.14 -25.22 -8.35
C LYS A 245 -20.96 -26.15 -7.15
N GLU A 246 -22.03 -26.25 -6.35
CA GLU A 246 -22.11 -27.18 -5.24
C GLU A 246 -21.78 -28.57 -5.82
N GLY A 247 -20.63 -29.09 -5.38
CA GLY A 247 -20.18 -30.45 -5.63
C GLY A 247 -20.16 -31.19 -4.31
#